data_AF-A0A5C0VE29-F1
#
_entry.id   AF-A0A5C0VE29-F1
#
_cell.length_a   1.000
_cell.length_b   1.000
_cell.length_c   1.000
_cell.angle_alpha   90.00
_cell.angle_beta   90.00
_cell.angle_gamma   90.00
#
_symmetry.space_group_name_H-M   'P 1'
#
loop_
_entity.id
_entity.type
_entity.pdbx_description
1 polymer ?
#
loop_
_entity_poly.entity_id
_entity_poly.type
_entity_poly.pdbx_seq_one_letter_code
_entity_poly.pdbx_strand_id
1 'polypeptide(L)'
;MKKKFIIPMIAVAAISGAVLFSAFKANSSSIAAQELWFQYDGSGSVTDPSNYSSGMETPPGCEGSEQVCAIRAQEGAPGQPDITSALQSQINAALQDPSTQQQDVRLRSVE
;
A
#
# COMPACT_ATOMS: atom_id res chain seq x y z
N MET A 1 21.09 61.12 -47.28
CA MET A 1 22.38 61.12 -46.54
C MET A 1 22.83 59.68 -46.32
N LYS A 2 24.14 59.43 -46.36
CA LYS A 2 24.82 58.13 -46.25
C LYS A 2 24.72 57.52 -44.84
N LYS A 3 24.62 56.17 -44.74
CA LYS A 3 25.24 55.25 -43.74
C LYS A 3 24.59 53.85 -43.90
N LYS A 4 25.19 52.88 -44.60
CA LYS A 4 26.22 51.90 -44.15
C LYS A 4 25.85 51.20 -42.83
N PHE A 5 25.34 49.97 -42.89
CA PHE A 5 25.59 48.96 -41.86
C PHE A 5 25.64 47.57 -42.49
N ILE A 6 26.65 46.83 -42.07
CA ILE A 6 27.20 45.58 -42.60
C ILE A 6 26.98 44.51 -41.51
N ILE A 7 26.41 43.33 -41.88
CA ILE A 7 26.51 41.99 -41.22
C ILE A 7 25.76 41.85 -39.85
N PRO A 8 25.11 40.71 -39.46
CA PRO A 8 25.49 39.31 -39.66
C PRO A 8 24.43 38.27 -40.06
N MET A 9 24.97 37.16 -40.57
CA MET A 9 24.52 35.77 -40.45
C MET A 9 23.68 35.48 -39.18
N ILE A 10 22.41 35.13 -39.37
CA ILE A 10 21.46 34.60 -38.38
C ILE A 10 20.65 33.57 -39.16
N ALA A 11 20.34 32.37 -38.69
CA ALA A 11 20.86 31.50 -37.66
C ALA A 11 20.36 30.12 -38.10
N VAL A 12 21.13 29.09 -37.78
CA VAL A 12 20.84 27.70 -38.14
C VAL A 12 19.41 27.33 -37.74
N ALA A 13 18.56 27.12 -38.74
CA ALA A 13 17.28 26.47 -38.59
C ALA A 13 17.51 24.96 -38.55
N ALA A 14 17.15 24.32 -37.44
CA ALA A 14 16.72 22.93 -37.35
C ALA A 14 16.42 22.67 -35.87
N ILE A 15 15.18 22.93 -35.44
CA ILE A 15 14.20 21.87 -35.28
C ILE A 15 14.82 20.70 -34.49
N SER A 16 14.65 20.73 -33.18
CA SER A 16 14.58 19.51 -32.37
C SER A 16 13.34 19.62 -31.51
N GLY A 17 12.22 19.26 -32.14
CA GLY A 17 11.00 18.91 -31.44
C GLY A 17 11.16 17.53 -30.83
N ALA A 18 11.13 17.47 -29.52
CA ALA A 18 10.45 16.46 -28.72
C ALA A 18 10.63 16.88 -27.26
N VAL A 19 9.53 17.31 -26.63
CA VAL A 19 9.44 17.43 -25.18
C VAL A 19 9.65 16.02 -24.60
N LEU A 20 10.89 15.68 -24.28
CA LEU A 20 11.18 14.48 -23.49
C LEU A 20 10.80 14.78 -22.04
N PHE A 21 9.49 14.69 -21.77
CA PHE A 21 8.95 14.29 -20.48
C PHE A 21 9.46 12.87 -20.18
N SER A 22 10.72 12.75 -19.79
CA SER A 22 11.28 11.47 -19.35
C SER A 22 11.34 11.48 -17.84
N ALA A 23 10.24 10.95 -17.31
CA ALA A 23 10.10 10.31 -16.04
C ALA A 23 10.52 11.15 -14.83
N PHE A 24 9.50 11.66 -14.15
CA PHE A 24 9.37 11.36 -12.74
C PHE A 24 9.68 9.86 -12.57
N LYS A 25 10.95 9.53 -12.36
CA LYS A 25 11.30 8.46 -11.45
C LYS A 25 10.96 9.02 -10.08
N ALA A 26 9.64 9.13 -9.85
CA ALA A 26 9.10 8.98 -8.53
C ALA A 26 9.66 7.62 -8.10
N ASN A 27 10.81 7.66 -7.42
CA ASN A 27 11.03 6.70 -6.40
C ASN A 27 9.84 6.93 -5.48
N SER A 28 8.76 6.19 -5.74
CA SER A 28 7.63 6.06 -4.85
C SER A 28 8.15 5.29 -3.63
N SER A 29 9.10 5.89 -2.91
CA SER A 29 8.89 6.13 -1.49
C SER A 29 7.65 7.01 -1.40
N SER A 30 6.50 6.44 -1.76
CA SER A 30 5.33 6.65 -0.96
C SER A 30 5.86 6.54 0.46
N ILE A 31 5.53 7.50 1.31
CA ILE A 31 5.28 7.14 2.69
C ILE A 31 4.09 6.19 2.60
N ALA A 32 4.33 4.97 2.10
CA ALA A 32 3.36 3.90 2.04
C ALA A 32 3.11 3.69 3.52
N ALA A 33 1.91 4.05 3.96
CA ALA A 33 1.47 3.67 5.29
C ALA A 33 1.83 2.19 5.44
N GLN A 34 2.77 1.93 6.34
CA GLN A 34 3.44 0.64 6.40
C GLN A 34 2.38 -0.36 6.82
N GLU A 35 2.02 -1.25 5.90
CA GLU A 35 1.09 -2.33 6.20
C GLU A 35 1.82 -3.36 7.07
N LEU A 36 1.34 -3.54 8.28
CA LEU A 36 1.86 -4.46 9.27
C LEU A 36 0.86 -5.58 9.49
N TRP A 37 1.37 -6.73 9.91
CA TRP A 37 0.56 -7.85 10.35
C TRP A 37 0.21 -7.68 11.81
N PHE A 38 -1.08 -7.62 12.10
CA PHE A 38 -1.61 -7.55 13.45
C PHE A 38 -2.20 -8.90 13.82
N GLN A 39 -1.76 -9.45 14.94
CA GLN A 39 -2.24 -10.73 15.44
C GLN A 39 -3.57 -10.54 16.17
N TYR A 40 -4.56 -11.35 15.82
CA TYR A 40 -5.82 -11.41 16.57
C TYR A 40 -5.56 -12.09 17.92
N ASP A 41 -6.12 -11.54 18.99
CA ASP A 41 -5.92 -12.05 20.35
C ASP A 41 -6.96 -13.10 20.78
N GLY A 42 -7.91 -13.43 19.90
CA GLY A 42 -8.97 -14.38 20.18
C GLY A 42 -10.13 -13.87 21.00
N SER A 43 -10.11 -12.60 21.37
CA SER A 43 -11.12 -11.98 22.20
C SER A 43 -12.03 -11.08 21.35
N GLY A 44 -13.34 -11.08 21.65
CA GLY A 44 -14.29 -10.15 21.04
C GLY A 44 -14.54 -10.33 19.53
N SER A 45 -14.59 -9.21 18.81
CA SER A 45 -14.93 -9.14 17.38
C SER A 45 -13.67 -8.99 16.54
N VAL A 46 -13.54 -9.79 15.46
CA VAL A 46 -12.45 -9.69 14.47
C VAL A 46 -12.47 -8.37 13.68
N THR A 47 -13.52 -7.57 13.81
CA THR A 47 -13.62 -6.25 13.14
C THR A 47 -13.32 -5.09 14.08
N ASP A 48 -13.04 -5.38 15.35
CA ASP A 48 -12.66 -4.38 16.33
C ASP A 48 -11.13 -4.37 16.46
N PRO A 49 -10.47 -3.23 16.14
CA PRO A 49 -9.01 -3.12 16.16
C PRO A 49 -8.40 -3.28 17.55
N SER A 50 -9.21 -3.17 18.62
CA SER A 50 -8.75 -3.34 20.00
C SER A 50 -8.42 -4.79 20.34
N ASN A 51 -8.94 -5.75 19.58
CA ASN A 51 -8.70 -7.20 19.75
C ASN A 51 -7.50 -7.69 18.93
N TYR A 52 -6.65 -6.76 18.49
CA TYR A 52 -5.46 -7.03 17.73
C TYR A 52 -4.25 -6.46 18.46
N SER A 53 -3.14 -7.18 18.37
CA SER A 53 -1.90 -6.85 19.05
C SER A 53 -0.73 -6.84 18.09
N SER A 54 0.16 -5.87 18.28
CA SER A 54 1.50 -5.73 17.65
C SER A 54 1.53 -5.82 16.12
N GLY A 55 1.83 -4.71 15.47
CA GLY A 55 2.17 -4.69 14.05
C GLY A 55 3.56 -5.30 13.80
N MET A 56 3.61 -6.45 13.14
CA MET A 56 4.84 -7.13 12.74
C MET A 56 5.03 -7.05 11.23
N GLU A 57 6.28 -6.94 10.77
CA GLU A 57 6.57 -6.94 9.32
C GLU A 57 6.32 -8.32 8.69
N THR A 58 6.46 -9.39 9.48
CA THR A 58 6.21 -10.76 9.04
C THR A 58 4.90 -11.28 9.61
N PRO A 59 4.16 -12.11 8.84
CA PRO A 59 2.91 -12.66 9.33
C PRO A 59 3.19 -13.64 10.47
N PRO A 60 2.54 -13.49 11.63
CA PRO A 60 2.73 -14.41 12.73
C PRO A 60 2.26 -15.83 12.38
N GLY A 61 2.78 -16.79 13.14
CA GLY A 61 2.28 -18.16 13.12
C GLY A 61 0.86 -18.20 13.65
N CYS A 62 -0.01 -18.90 12.93
CA CYS A 62 -1.41 -19.10 13.33
C CYS A 62 -1.51 -20.31 14.26
N GLU A 63 -0.97 -20.17 15.46
CA GLU A 63 -1.09 -21.18 16.52
C GLU A 63 -2.30 -20.84 17.39
N GLY A 64 -3.43 -21.52 17.19
CA GLY A 64 -4.65 -21.25 17.95
C GLY A 64 -5.91 -21.95 17.43
N SER A 65 -7.01 -21.80 18.15
CA SER A 65 -8.33 -22.32 17.77
C SER A 65 -9.18 -21.33 16.98
N GLU A 66 -8.72 -20.10 16.78
CA GLU A 66 -9.46 -19.03 16.14
C GLU A 66 -9.57 -19.19 14.63
N GLN A 67 -10.68 -18.67 14.06
CA GLN A 67 -10.90 -18.68 12.61
C GLN A 67 -10.01 -17.66 11.89
N VAL A 68 -9.85 -16.46 12.47
CA VAL A 68 -8.93 -15.41 11.99
C VAL A 68 -7.73 -15.38 12.91
N CYS A 69 -6.53 -15.33 12.33
CA CYS A 69 -5.27 -15.38 13.08
C CYS A 69 -4.54 -14.05 13.01
N ALA A 70 -4.48 -13.44 11.83
CA ALA A 70 -3.83 -12.15 11.65
C ALA A 70 -4.42 -11.41 10.45
N ILE A 71 -4.37 -10.09 10.52
CA ILE A 71 -4.76 -9.22 9.41
C ILE A 71 -3.59 -8.32 9.04
N ARG A 72 -3.49 -7.99 7.75
CA ARG A 72 -2.56 -7.00 7.25
C ARG A 72 -3.32 -5.69 7.10
N ALA A 73 -2.86 -4.67 7.82
CA ALA A 73 -3.50 -3.37 7.83
C ALA A 73 -2.44 -2.29 8.04
N GLN A 74 -2.84 -1.04 7.81
CA GLN A 74 -2.04 0.10 8.26
C GLN A 74 -2.18 0.24 9.78
N GLU A 75 -1.20 0.83 10.44
CA GLU A 75 -1.35 1.19 11.85
C GLU A 75 -2.27 2.41 11.97
N GLY A 76 -3.37 2.27 12.71
CA GLY A 76 -4.32 3.36 12.98
C GLY A 76 -3.99 4.09 14.27
N ALA A 77 -4.10 3.38 15.40
CA ALA A 77 -3.60 3.81 16.69
C ALA A 77 -2.34 3.01 17.05
N PRO A 78 -1.45 3.50 17.93
CA PRO A 78 -0.23 2.79 18.29
C PRO A 78 -0.52 1.35 18.75
N GLY A 79 0.00 0.38 17.99
CA GLY A 79 -0.19 -1.05 18.22
C GLY A 79 -1.51 -1.64 17.69
N GLN A 80 -2.33 -0.88 16.98
CA GLN A 80 -3.65 -1.30 16.49
C GLN A 80 -3.80 -1.12 14.97
N PRO A 81 -4.46 -2.06 14.28
CA PRO A 81 -4.76 -1.95 12.86
C PRO A 81 -5.81 -0.86 12.58
N ASP A 82 -5.67 -0.15 11.48
CA ASP A 82 -6.75 0.64 10.88
C ASP A 82 -7.66 -0.28 10.06
N ILE A 83 -8.77 -0.70 10.66
CA ILE A 83 -9.76 -1.56 10.00
C ILE A 83 -10.68 -0.70 9.15
N THR A 84 -10.28 -0.49 7.91
CA THR A 84 -11.13 0.16 6.90
C THR A 84 -12.32 -0.74 6.52
N SER A 85 -13.37 -0.16 5.96
CA SER A 85 -14.54 -0.91 5.47
C SER A 85 -14.18 -1.96 4.41
N ALA A 86 -13.13 -1.72 3.63
CA ALA A 86 -12.62 -2.67 2.63
C ALA A 86 -12.01 -3.89 3.32
N LEU A 87 -11.14 -3.68 4.31
CA LEU A 87 -10.54 -4.75 5.10
C LEU A 87 -11.60 -5.52 5.89
N GLN A 88 -12.59 -4.82 6.46
CA GLN A 88 -13.72 -5.47 7.14
C GLN A 88 -14.49 -6.42 6.20
N SER A 89 -14.72 -6.02 4.95
CA SER A 89 -15.35 -6.89 3.95
C SER A 89 -14.48 -8.11 3.63
N GLN A 90 -13.16 -7.95 3.55
CA GLN A 90 -12.24 -9.07 3.31
C GLN A 90 -12.22 -10.05 4.49
N ILE A 91 -12.20 -9.55 5.73
CA ILE A 91 -12.29 -10.37 6.95
C ILE A 91 -13.60 -11.17 6.96
N ASN A 92 -14.73 -10.53 6.66
CA ASN A 92 -16.03 -11.20 6.60
C ASN A 92 -16.10 -12.23 5.46
N ALA A 93 -15.54 -11.93 4.30
CA ALA A 93 -15.47 -12.87 3.19
C ALA A 93 -14.61 -14.09 3.54
N ALA A 94 -13.45 -13.88 4.18
CA ALA A 94 -12.57 -14.92 4.67
C ALA A 94 -13.28 -15.82 5.71
N LEU A 95 -14.10 -15.24 6.59
CA LEU A 95 -14.91 -15.99 7.55
C LEU A 95 -16.04 -16.81 6.91
N GLN A 96 -16.64 -16.31 5.82
CA GLN A 96 -17.72 -16.99 5.10
C GLN A 96 -17.20 -18.13 4.24
N ASP A 97 -16.04 -17.95 3.61
CA ASP A 97 -15.36 -18.96 2.81
C ASP A 97 -13.87 -19.04 3.18
N PRO A 98 -13.52 -19.92 4.14
CA PRO A 98 -12.14 -20.07 4.57
C PRO A 98 -11.21 -20.70 3.52
N SER A 99 -11.77 -21.19 2.40
CA SER A 99 -11.01 -21.70 1.26
C SER A 99 -10.47 -20.57 0.39
N THR A 100 -11.08 -19.38 0.48
CA THR A 100 -10.67 -18.21 -0.29
C THR A 100 -9.55 -17.49 0.45
N GLN A 101 -8.31 -17.76 0.05
CA GLN A 101 -7.12 -17.11 0.59
C GLN A 101 -7.15 -15.61 0.24
N GLN A 102 -7.41 -14.75 1.23
CA GLN A 102 -7.34 -13.29 1.08
C GLN A 102 -5.90 -12.82 1.31
N GLN A 103 -5.43 -11.84 0.53
CA GLN A 103 -4.03 -11.40 0.58
C GLN A 103 -3.70 -10.68 1.91
N ASP A 104 -4.71 -10.08 2.54
CA ASP A 104 -4.61 -9.28 3.76
C ASP A 104 -5.20 -9.95 5.00
N VAL A 105 -5.73 -11.17 4.88
CA VAL A 105 -6.34 -11.89 6.00
C VAL A 105 -5.77 -13.30 6.06
N ARG A 106 -5.15 -13.63 7.18
CA ARG A 106 -4.72 -14.99 7.48
C ARG A 106 -5.75 -15.69 8.35
N LEU A 107 -6.36 -16.71 7.78
CA LEU A 107 -7.17 -17.68 8.48
C LEU A 107 -6.32 -18.86 8.92
N ARG A 108 -6.82 -19.59 9.92
CA ARG A 108 -6.30 -20.92 10.23
C ARG A 108 -6.58 -21.87 9.06
N SER A 109 -5.56 -22.60 8.59
CA SER A 109 -5.79 -23.79 7.78
C SER A 109 -6.43 -24.87 8.65
N VAL A 110 -7.68 -25.21 8.35
CA VAL A 110 -8.33 -26.39 8.92
C VAL A 110 -7.85 -27.57 8.09
N GLU A 111 -6.84 -28.27 8.58
CA GLU A 111 -6.38 -29.54 8.01
C GLU A 111 -7.33 -30.69 8.40
#